data_AF-A0A0L9TV84-F1
#
_entry.id   AF-A0A0L9TV84-F1
#
_cell.length_a   1.000
_cell.length_b   1.000
_cell.length_c   1.000
_cell.angle_alpha   90.00
_cell.angle_beta   90.00
_cell.angle_gamma   90.00
#
_symmetry.space_group_name_H-M   'P 1'
#
loop_
_entity.id
_entity.type
_entity.pdbx_description
1 polymer ?
#
loop_
_entity_poly.entity_id
_entity_poly.type
_entity_poly.pdbx_seq_one_letter_code
_entity_poly.pdbx_strand_id
1 'polypeptide(L)'
;MANALSGCDKFQPLKESQKKNISVMSLFQLLKPAIWVLLENGIEVVLVTVGSKGVFLCHKGGPRHSKKPTEKINRSGFGGQLFNAFMQKCPPSRYSGFSELNKSSHFFAVHFPSLAASVVRLTGAGDCLVGGILTSICAGLDIMQSVSVGIAVAKAAVEAEANVPNAFNLSAIADDAKSVYSGAKVLFHQSML
;
A
#
# COMPACT_ATOMS: atom_id res chain seq x y z
N MET A 1 -17.55 -3.70 -3.66
CA MET A 1 -16.98 -5.02 -3.32
C MET A 1 -17.58 -5.57 -2.03
N ALA A 2 -17.42 -4.90 -0.88
CA ALA A 2 -17.94 -5.43 0.39
C ALA A 2 -19.46 -5.71 0.39
N ASN A 3 -20.31 -4.83 -0.17
CA ASN A 3 -21.76 -5.08 -0.29
C ASN A 3 -22.08 -6.37 -1.05
N ALA A 4 -21.34 -6.64 -2.14
CA ALA A 4 -21.53 -7.82 -2.97
C ALA A 4 -21.19 -9.11 -2.18
N LEU A 5 -20.15 -9.07 -1.35
CA LEU A 5 -19.78 -10.19 -0.48
C LEU A 5 -20.69 -10.34 0.75
N SER A 6 -21.33 -9.26 1.20
CA SER A 6 -22.28 -9.31 2.32
C SER A 6 -23.72 -9.65 1.92
N GLY A 7 -24.02 -9.75 0.62
CA GLY A 7 -25.36 -10.06 0.11
C GLY A 7 -26.41 -8.95 0.34
N CYS A 8 -25.99 -7.76 0.75
CA CYS A 8 -26.87 -6.61 1.00
C CYS A 8 -26.09 -5.29 1.03
N ASP A 9 -26.77 -4.17 0.77
CA ASP A 9 -26.18 -2.83 0.69
C ASP A 9 -25.95 -2.17 2.06
N LYS A 10 -25.05 -2.77 2.86
CA LYS A 10 -24.68 -2.27 4.20
C LYS A 10 -23.74 -1.07 4.19
N PHE A 11 -22.86 -0.98 3.19
CA PHE A 11 -21.82 0.03 3.12
C PHE A 11 -22.19 1.08 2.07
N GLN A 12 -22.33 2.32 2.51
CA GLN A 12 -22.68 3.44 1.63
C GLN A 12 -21.42 4.17 1.12
N PRO A 13 -21.47 4.70 -0.11
CA PRO A 13 -20.40 5.58 -0.60
C PRO A 13 -20.23 6.80 0.30
N LEU A 14 -18.98 7.10 0.63
CA LEU A 14 -18.59 8.35 1.32
C LEU A 14 -18.90 9.56 0.44
N LYS A 15 -19.64 10.55 0.99
CA LYS A 15 -19.90 11.82 0.29
C LYS A 15 -18.63 12.68 0.24
N GLU A 16 -18.44 13.42 -0.85
CA GLU A 16 -17.27 14.30 -1.09
C GLU A 16 -16.99 15.26 0.08
N SER A 17 -18.07 15.83 0.64
CA SER A 17 -18.01 16.77 1.78
C SER A 17 -17.47 16.14 3.06
N GLN A 18 -17.72 14.84 3.27
CA GLN A 18 -17.23 14.10 4.43
C GLN A 18 -15.75 13.73 4.27
N LYS A 19 -15.28 13.53 3.03
CA LYS A 19 -13.89 13.11 2.74
C LYS A 19 -12.86 14.19 3.05
N LYS A 20 -13.17 15.48 2.86
CA LYS A 20 -12.20 16.58 3.02
C LYS A 20 -11.78 16.81 4.48
N ASN A 21 -12.70 16.74 5.44
CA ASN A 21 -12.44 17.15 6.82
C ASN A 21 -12.25 16.01 7.83
N ILE A 22 -12.46 14.75 7.42
CA ILE A 22 -12.31 13.61 8.32
C ILE A 22 -10.84 13.30 8.61
N SER A 23 -10.48 12.98 9.86
CA SER A 23 -9.13 12.54 10.18
C SER A 23 -8.80 11.19 9.50
N VAL A 24 -7.51 10.87 9.33
CA VAL A 24 -7.08 9.57 8.78
C VAL A 24 -7.60 8.41 9.62
N MET A 25 -7.53 8.52 10.95
CA MET A 25 -8.02 7.49 11.87
C MET A 25 -9.54 7.32 11.78
N SER A 26 -10.29 8.43 11.78
CA SER A 26 -11.75 8.38 11.66
C SER A 26 -12.18 7.79 10.31
N LEU A 27 -11.48 8.12 9.23
CA LEU A 27 -11.72 7.53 7.91
C LEU A 27 -11.45 6.02 7.93
N PHE A 28 -10.36 5.60 8.55
CA PHE A 28 -10.05 4.18 8.72
C PHE A 28 -11.15 3.45 9.51
N GLN A 29 -11.61 3.99 10.65
CA GLN A 29 -12.68 3.37 11.43
C GLN A 29 -13.99 3.23 10.63
N LEU A 30 -14.30 4.20 9.77
CA LEU A 30 -15.48 4.13 8.91
C LEU A 30 -15.35 3.04 7.84
N LEU A 31 -14.15 2.85 7.27
CA LEU A 31 -13.89 1.87 6.21
C LEU A 31 -13.62 0.46 6.76
N LYS A 32 -13.18 0.35 8.02
CA LYS A 32 -12.78 -0.90 8.67
C LYS A 32 -13.82 -2.02 8.55
N PRO A 33 -15.13 -1.79 8.77
CA PRO A 33 -16.14 -2.86 8.59
C PRO A 33 -16.18 -3.45 7.18
N ALA A 34 -16.07 -2.62 6.14
CA ALA A 34 -16.05 -3.08 4.75
C ALA A 34 -14.74 -3.81 4.41
N ILE A 35 -13.62 -3.33 4.92
CA ILE A 35 -12.30 -3.99 4.82
C ILE A 35 -12.36 -5.37 5.48
N TRP A 36 -12.99 -5.47 6.65
CA TRP A 36 -13.12 -6.73 7.37
C TRP A 36 -13.92 -7.77 6.59
N VAL A 37 -15.04 -7.36 5.96
CA VAL A 37 -15.82 -8.28 5.10
C VAL A 37 -14.95 -8.87 3.98
N LEU A 38 -14.09 -8.06 3.35
CA LEU A 38 -13.18 -8.56 2.32
C LEU A 38 -12.21 -9.62 2.88
N LEU A 39 -11.61 -9.34 4.03
CA LEU A 39 -10.65 -10.23 4.69
C LEU A 39 -11.29 -11.54 5.17
N GLU A 40 -12.51 -11.49 5.73
CA GLU A 40 -13.26 -12.69 6.15
C GLU A 40 -13.66 -13.58 4.97
N ASN A 41 -13.82 -13.01 3.78
CA ASN A 41 -14.18 -13.74 2.56
C ASN A 41 -12.95 -14.20 1.77
N GLY A 42 -11.79 -14.35 2.42
CA GLY A 42 -10.61 -15.01 1.85
C GLY A 42 -9.62 -14.10 1.13
N ILE A 43 -9.83 -12.78 1.11
CA ILE A 43 -8.83 -11.84 0.60
C ILE A 43 -7.73 -11.69 1.67
N GLU A 44 -6.48 -12.01 1.36
CA GLU A 44 -5.39 -11.98 2.35
C GLU A 44 -4.96 -10.55 2.72
N VAL A 45 -4.88 -9.69 1.70
CA VAL A 45 -4.39 -8.31 1.82
C VAL A 45 -5.34 -7.37 1.11
N VAL A 46 -5.74 -6.29 1.80
CA VAL A 46 -6.58 -5.22 1.25
C VAL A 46 -5.79 -3.93 1.29
N LEU A 47 -5.57 -3.34 0.12
CA LEU A 47 -5.05 -1.99 -0.04
C LEU A 47 -6.20 -1.03 -0.34
N VAL A 48 -6.37 0.00 0.47
CA VAL A 48 -7.39 1.04 0.26
C VAL A 48 -6.71 2.37 -0.04
N THR A 49 -6.82 2.81 -1.29
CA THR A 49 -6.33 4.12 -1.73
C THR A 49 -7.29 5.22 -1.27
N VAL A 50 -6.77 6.21 -0.55
CA VAL A 50 -7.55 7.34 -0.02
C VAL A 50 -7.06 8.69 -0.57
N GLY A 51 -6.60 8.70 -1.82
CA GLY A 51 -6.18 9.89 -2.55
C GLY A 51 -5.03 10.62 -1.84
N SER A 52 -5.19 11.92 -1.61
CA SER A 52 -4.19 12.75 -0.92
C SER A 52 -3.94 12.37 0.55
N LYS A 53 -4.76 11.46 1.12
CA LYS A 53 -4.50 10.88 2.45
C LYS A 53 -3.61 9.63 2.40
N GLY A 54 -3.25 9.14 1.22
CA GLY A 54 -2.34 8.00 1.04
C GLY A 54 -3.07 6.67 0.91
N VAL A 55 -2.56 5.63 1.59
CA VAL A 55 -3.03 4.25 1.45
C VAL A 55 -3.16 3.56 2.82
N PHE A 56 -4.20 2.76 3.00
CA PHE A 56 -4.28 1.78 4.09
C PHE A 56 -3.88 0.39 3.57
N LEU A 57 -2.89 -0.22 4.20
CA LEU A 57 -2.55 -1.63 4.04
C LEU A 57 -3.16 -2.40 5.20
N CYS A 58 -4.10 -3.28 4.91
CA CYS A 58 -4.79 -4.11 5.89
C CYS A 58 -4.56 -5.58 5.59
N HIS A 59 -4.24 -6.36 6.61
CA HIS A 59 -4.21 -7.82 6.52
C HIS A 59 -4.95 -8.45 7.71
N LYS A 60 -5.44 -9.67 7.50
CA LYS A 60 -5.85 -10.56 8.58
C LYS A 60 -4.73 -11.58 8.78
N GLY A 61 -4.20 -11.69 9.99
CA GLY A 61 -3.23 -12.72 10.32
C GLY A 61 -3.91 -14.09 10.46
N GLY A 62 -3.20 -15.16 10.11
CA GLY A 62 -3.68 -16.54 10.10
C GLY A 62 -2.56 -17.50 9.68
N PRO A 63 -2.69 -18.82 9.92
CA PRO A 63 -1.64 -19.79 9.62
C PRO A 63 -1.33 -19.78 8.11
N ARG A 64 -0.15 -19.26 7.74
CA ARG A 64 0.32 -19.31 6.35
C ARG A 64 0.64 -20.76 5.97
N HIS A 65 0.10 -21.22 4.85
CA HIS A 65 0.77 -22.25 4.06
C HIS A 65 2.05 -21.63 3.51
N SER A 66 3.20 -22.07 4.01
CA SER A 66 4.52 -21.53 3.70
C SER A 66 4.83 -21.63 2.20
N LYS A 67 4.55 -20.58 1.42
CA LYS A 67 5.23 -20.40 0.15
C LYS A 67 6.56 -19.72 0.44
N LYS A 68 7.63 -20.52 0.37
CA LYS A 68 9.00 -20.04 0.37
C LYS A 68 9.15 -18.95 -0.71
N PRO A 69 9.95 -17.89 -0.48
CA PRO A 69 10.31 -16.97 -1.54
C PRO A 69 10.90 -17.78 -2.70
N THR A 70 10.31 -17.65 -3.88
CA THR A 70 10.80 -18.31 -5.09
C THR A 70 12.24 -17.85 -5.37
N GLU A 71 13.17 -18.80 -5.34
CA GLU A 71 14.64 -18.65 -5.46
C GLU A 71 15.16 -18.00 -6.76
N LYS A 72 14.30 -17.50 -7.64
CA LYS A 72 14.71 -16.86 -8.90
C LYS A 72 14.10 -15.46 -9.04
N ILE A 73 14.55 -14.55 -8.19
CA ILE A 73 14.30 -13.11 -8.39
C ILE A 73 15.26 -12.64 -9.47
N ASN A 74 14.75 -12.41 -10.68
CA ASN A 74 15.55 -11.91 -11.78
C ASN A 74 15.80 -10.41 -11.55
N ARG A 75 16.93 -10.06 -10.92
CA ARG A 75 17.31 -8.68 -10.57
C ARG A 75 17.85 -7.86 -11.76
N SER A 76 17.57 -8.28 -12.99
CA SER A 76 17.98 -7.56 -14.20
C SER A 76 16.99 -6.45 -14.56
N GLY A 77 17.48 -5.31 -15.07
CA GLY A 77 16.63 -4.23 -15.58
C GLY A 77 16.13 -3.24 -14.50
N PHE A 78 15.07 -2.51 -14.83
CA PHE A 78 14.55 -1.40 -14.01
C PHE A 78 14.19 -1.82 -12.57
N GLY A 79 13.53 -2.97 -12.39
CA GLY A 79 13.16 -3.47 -11.07
C GLY A 79 14.37 -3.74 -10.17
N GLY A 80 15.46 -4.26 -10.72
CA GLY A 80 16.71 -4.46 -9.98
C GLY A 80 17.42 -3.16 -9.61
N GLN A 81 17.42 -2.18 -10.53
CA GLN A 81 17.98 -0.85 -10.25
C GLN A 81 17.18 -0.12 -9.16
N LEU A 82 15.84 -0.21 -9.22
CA LEU A 82 14.95 0.34 -8.21
C LEU A 82 15.14 -0.31 -6.84
N PHE A 83 15.25 -1.65 -6.81
CA PHE A 83 15.58 -2.40 -5.59
C PHE A 83 16.88 -1.90 -4.97
N ASN A 84 17.95 -1.78 -5.76
CA ASN A 84 19.24 -1.32 -5.27
C ASN A 84 19.17 0.13 -4.75
N ALA A 85 18.54 1.03 -5.49
CA ALA A 85 18.37 2.43 -5.10
C ALA A 85 17.56 2.57 -3.80
N PHE A 86 16.51 1.77 -3.64
CA PHE A 86 15.69 1.77 -2.42
C PHE A 86 16.44 1.15 -1.24
N MET A 87 17.07 -0.01 -1.42
CA MET A 87 17.76 -0.73 -0.34
C MET A 87 19.00 0.02 0.18
N GLN A 88 19.70 0.78 -0.68
CA GLN A 88 20.76 1.70 -0.24
C GLN A 88 20.23 2.77 0.73
N LYS A 89 18.98 3.21 0.54
CA LYS A 89 18.37 4.30 1.31
C LYS A 89 17.54 3.81 2.51
N CYS A 90 17.07 2.56 2.47
CA CYS A 90 16.18 1.94 3.44
C CYS A 90 16.56 0.46 3.70
N PRO A 91 17.56 0.19 4.57
CA PRO A 91 17.84 -1.18 4.99
C PRO A 91 16.63 -1.77 5.75
N PRO A 92 16.41 -3.08 5.66
CA PRO A 92 15.27 -3.76 6.29
C PRO A 92 15.51 -3.86 7.80
N SER A 93 15.20 -2.79 8.53
CA SER A 93 15.40 -2.79 10.00
C SER A 93 14.30 -2.11 10.81
N ARG A 94 13.27 -1.52 10.19
CA ARG A 94 12.22 -0.79 10.94
C ARG A 94 10.93 -1.56 11.21
N TYR A 95 10.63 -2.61 10.45
CA TYR A 95 9.37 -3.35 10.58
C TYR A 95 9.52 -4.86 10.37
N SER A 96 10.54 -5.46 10.99
CA SER A 96 10.65 -6.93 11.16
C SER A 96 9.38 -7.55 11.75
N GLY A 97 8.60 -6.76 12.48
CA GLY A 97 7.30 -7.14 13.05
C GLY A 97 6.28 -7.64 12.03
N PHE A 98 6.31 -7.27 10.74
CA PHE A 98 5.31 -7.79 9.79
C PHE A 98 5.44 -9.31 9.60
N SER A 99 6.66 -9.85 9.59
CA SER A 99 6.88 -11.30 9.49
C SER A 99 6.44 -12.05 10.77
N GLU A 100 6.55 -11.39 11.93
CA GLU A 100 6.10 -11.94 13.22
C GLU A 100 4.59 -11.78 13.44
N LEU A 101 3.98 -10.69 12.97
CA LEU A 101 2.53 -10.44 13.01
C LEU A 101 1.73 -11.40 12.13
N ASN A 102 2.36 -11.99 11.12
CA ASN A 102 1.75 -13.03 10.29
C ASN A 102 1.46 -14.33 11.06
N LYS A 103 1.92 -14.48 12.31
CA LYS A 103 1.71 -15.67 13.14
C LYS A 103 0.49 -15.61 14.07
N SER A 104 -0.18 -14.47 14.18
CA SER A 104 -1.33 -14.28 15.08
C SER A 104 -2.64 -14.08 14.32
N SER A 105 -3.78 -14.39 14.93
CA SER A 105 -5.14 -14.21 14.37
C SER A 105 -5.56 -12.73 14.29
N HIS A 106 -4.62 -11.79 14.20
CA HIS A 106 -4.87 -10.37 14.43
C HIS A 106 -5.19 -9.64 13.14
N PHE A 107 -6.18 -8.75 13.23
CA PHE A 107 -6.37 -7.73 12.22
C PHE A 107 -5.29 -6.65 12.39
N PHE A 108 -4.56 -6.37 11.33
CA PHE A 108 -3.51 -5.38 11.31
C PHE A 108 -3.72 -4.39 10.19
N ALA A 109 -3.51 -3.10 10.50
CA ALA A 109 -3.61 -2.04 9.53
C ALA A 109 -2.49 -1.01 9.69
N VAL A 110 -1.88 -0.64 8.57
CA VAL A 110 -0.86 0.40 8.47
C VAL A 110 -1.34 1.47 7.52
N HIS A 111 -1.17 2.72 7.91
CA HIS A 111 -1.34 3.89 7.06
C HIS A 111 0.00 4.28 6.47
N PHE A 112 0.03 4.44 5.15
CA PHE A 112 1.13 5.05 4.42
C PHE A 112 0.66 6.43 3.95
N PRO A 113 1.38 7.51 4.30
CA PRO A 113 0.99 8.85 3.89
C PRO A 113 1.17 9.05 2.38
N SER A 114 0.36 9.93 1.79
CA SER A 114 0.66 10.48 0.46
C SER A 114 1.82 11.48 0.57
N LEU A 115 2.45 11.74 -0.57
CA LEU A 115 3.39 12.83 -0.73
C LEU A 115 2.66 14.08 -1.26
N ALA A 116 3.22 15.26 -0.96
CA ALA A 116 2.82 16.48 -1.63
C ALA A 116 3.21 16.38 -3.12
N ALA A 117 2.28 16.75 -4.00
CA ALA A 117 2.47 16.65 -5.44
C ALA A 117 1.94 17.91 -6.13
N SER A 118 2.65 18.35 -7.18
CA SER A 118 2.17 19.39 -8.09
C SER A 118 1.27 18.74 -9.15
N VAL A 119 0.00 18.53 -8.78
CA VAL A 119 -0.93 17.72 -9.58
C VAL A 119 -1.20 18.36 -10.94
N VAL A 120 -0.89 17.60 -11.99
CA VAL A 120 -1.25 17.88 -13.38
C VAL A 120 -2.48 17.07 -13.77
N ARG A 121 -2.48 15.75 -13.49
CA ARG A 121 -3.57 14.83 -13.85
C ARG A 121 -3.72 13.72 -12.82
N LEU A 122 -4.94 13.39 -12.40
CA LEU A 122 -5.16 12.31 -11.42
C LEU A 122 -5.37 10.92 -12.07
N THR A 123 -5.75 10.88 -13.34
CA THR A 123 -6.00 9.64 -14.09
C THR A 123 -4.72 8.83 -14.23
N GLY A 124 -4.78 7.54 -13.93
CA GLY A 124 -3.63 6.62 -13.99
C GLY A 124 -2.81 6.51 -12.71
N ALA A 125 -3.07 7.36 -11.69
CA ALA A 125 -2.38 7.29 -10.40
C ALA A 125 -2.55 5.92 -9.71
N GLY A 126 -3.77 5.37 -9.75
CA GLY A 126 -4.07 4.04 -9.21
C GLY A 126 -3.37 2.92 -9.95
N ASP A 127 -3.33 2.98 -11.28
CA ASP A 127 -2.66 1.98 -12.11
C ASP A 127 -1.14 2.01 -11.88
N CYS A 128 -0.56 3.21 -11.82
CA CYS A 128 0.85 3.42 -11.50
C CYS A 128 1.20 2.96 -10.09
N LEU A 129 0.31 3.16 -9.11
CA LEU A 129 0.48 2.62 -7.75
C LEU A 129 0.59 1.09 -7.79
N VAL A 130 -0.33 0.42 -8.46
CA VAL A 130 -0.34 -1.05 -8.60
C VAL A 130 0.91 -1.52 -9.35
N GLY A 131 1.27 -0.87 -10.46
CA GLY A 131 2.47 -1.20 -11.24
C GLY A 131 3.76 -1.06 -10.44
N GLY A 132 3.89 0.00 -9.64
CA GLY A 132 5.03 0.22 -8.75
C GLY A 132 5.14 -0.83 -7.64
N ILE A 133 4.00 -1.21 -7.04
CA ILE A 133 3.94 -2.29 -6.04
C ILE A 133 4.38 -3.61 -6.65
N LEU A 134 3.79 -4.01 -7.79
CA LEU A 134 4.08 -5.30 -8.43
C LEU A 134 5.53 -5.38 -8.88
N THR A 135 6.07 -4.31 -9.48
CA THR A 135 7.48 -4.23 -9.88
C THR A 135 8.41 -4.44 -8.68
N SER A 136 8.08 -3.84 -7.55
CA SER A 136 8.85 -3.93 -6.30
C SER A 136 8.81 -5.33 -5.69
N ILE A 137 7.63 -5.95 -5.64
CA ILE A 137 7.47 -7.33 -5.17
C ILE A 137 8.26 -8.29 -6.07
N CYS A 138 8.16 -8.12 -7.39
CA CYS A 138 8.90 -8.94 -8.35
C CYS A 138 10.42 -8.76 -8.21
N ALA A 139 10.88 -7.60 -7.75
CA ALA A 139 12.29 -7.34 -7.45
C ALA A 139 12.74 -7.85 -6.06
N GLY A 140 11.81 -8.34 -5.23
CA GLY A 140 12.09 -8.93 -3.92
C GLY A 140 11.93 -7.99 -2.73
N LEU A 141 11.31 -6.82 -2.91
CA LEU A 141 10.93 -5.98 -1.77
C LEU A 141 9.74 -6.58 -1.02
N ASP A 142 9.69 -6.38 0.30
CA ASP A 142 8.52 -6.77 1.08
C ASP A 142 7.29 -5.91 0.73
N ILE A 143 6.10 -6.30 1.20
CA ILE A 143 4.85 -5.63 0.84
C ILE A 143 4.83 -4.15 1.27
N MET A 144 5.44 -3.80 2.39
CA MET A 144 5.40 -2.43 2.90
C MET A 144 6.37 -1.53 2.14
N GLN A 145 7.57 -2.04 1.86
CA GLN A 145 8.52 -1.39 0.96
C GLN A 145 7.89 -1.19 -0.42
N SER A 146 7.21 -2.22 -0.93
CA SER A 146 6.55 -2.17 -2.24
C SER A 146 5.41 -1.16 -2.29
N VAL A 147 4.59 -1.05 -1.23
CA VAL A 147 3.54 -0.02 -1.10
C VAL A 147 4.14 1.38 -1.11
N SER A 148 5.24 1.60 -0.39
CA SER A 148 5.93 2.90 -0.40
C SER A 148 6.44 3.29 -1.79
N VAL A 149 7.01 2.33 -2.53
CA VAL A 149 7.41 2.55 -3.93
C VAL A 149 6.20 2.83 -4.82
N GLY A 150 5.11 2.08 -4.67
CA GLY A 150 3.87 2.34 -5.39
C GLY A 150 3.33 3.76 -5.19
N ILE A 151 3.36 4.27 -3.96
CA ILE A 151 2.95 5.65 -3.66
C ILE A 151 3.87 6.68 -4.33
N ALA A 152 5.19 6.45 -4.31
CA ALA A 152 6.14 7.32 -5.00
C ALA A 152 5.93 7.32 -6.53
N VAL A 153 5.67 6.16 -7.12
CA VAL A 153 5.36 6.02 -8.55
C VAL A 153 4.03 6.69 -8.91
N ALA A 154 3.01 6.56 -8.04
CA ALA A 154 1.73 7.25 -8.20
C ALA A 154 1.87 8.77 -8.10
N LYS A 155 2.74 9.27 -7.20
CA LYS A 155 3.09 10.70 -7.11
C LYS A 155 3.68 11.18 -8.44
N ALA A 156 4.68 10.48 -8.97
CA ALA A 156 5.26 10.84 -10.27
C ALA A 156 4.24 10.81 -11.41
N ALA A 157 3.26 9.89 -11.36
CA ALA A 157 2.19 9.84 -12.34
C ALA A 157 1.26 11.06 -12.26
N VAL A 158 0.91 11.52 -11.05
CA VAL A 158 0.01 12.68 -10.93
C VAL A 158 0.66 14.01 -11.32
N GLU A 159 1.98 14.08 -11.33
CA GLU A 159 2.77 15.23 -11.77
C GLU A 159 3.08 15.21 -13.27
N ALA A 160 2.56 14.22 -14.01
CA ALA A 160 2.75 14.07 -15.45
C ALA A 160 1.44 14.27 -16.24
N GLU A 161 1.58 14.64 -17.51
CA GLU A 161 0.45 14.75 -18.44
C GLU A 161 -0.09 13.38 -18.88
N ALA A 162 0.77 12.37 -19.02
CA ALA A 162 0.34 11.03 -19.41
C ALA A 162 -0.19 10.25 -18.20
N ASN A 163 -1.13 9.32 -18.42
CA ASN A 163 -1.65 8.44 -17.36
C ASN A 163 -0.54 7.58 -16.71
N VAL A 164 0.52 7.28 -17.48
CA VAL A 164 1.76 6.66 -17.02
C VAL A 164 2.90 7.53 -17.57
N PRO A 165 3.82 8.03 -16.73
CA PRO A 165 4.99 8.77 -17.20
C PRO A 165 5.83 7.97 -18.21
N ASN A 166 6.33 8.64 -19.24
CA ASN A 166 7.20 8.01 -20.25
C ASN A 166 8.54 7.53 -19.66
N ALA A 167 8.96 8.11 -18.54
CA ALA A 167 10.15 7.72 -17.81
C ALA A 167 9.98 8.02 -16.32
N PHE A 168 10.67 7.24 -15.48
CA PHE A 168 10.75 7.47 -14.03
C PHE A 168 12.18 7.78 -13.61
N ASN A 169 12.36 8.81 -12.78
CA ASN A 169 13.64 9.08 -12.13
C ASN A 169 13.80 8.19 -10.90
N LEU A 170 14.66 7.17 -11.01
CA LEU A 170 14.88 6.18 -9.96
C LEU A 170 15.33 6.78 -8.62
N SER A 171 16.19 7.80 -8.63
CA SER A 171 16.64 8.43 -7.38
C SER A 171 15.49 9.14 -6.68
N ALA A 172 14.70 9.91 -7.44
CA ALA A 172 13.54 10.63 -6.92
C ALA A 172 12.49 9.65 -6.35
N ILE A 173 12.17 8.58 -7.09
CA ILE A 173 11.27 7.53 -6.61
C ILE A 173 11.78 6.89 -5.31
N ALA A 174 13.09 6.61 -5.22
CA ALA A 174 13.66 6.04 -4.00
C ALA A 174 13.61 7.01 -2.80
N ASP A 175 13.83 8.31 -3.00
CA ASP A 175 13.73 9.33 -1.95
C ASP A 175 12.29 9.52 -1.46
N ASP A 176 11.35 9.57 -2.40
CA ASP A 176 9.93 9.65 -2.13
C ASP A 176 9.44 8.39 -1.38
N ALA A 177 9.81 7.21 -1.86
CA ALA A 177 9.46 5.94 -1.22
C ALA A 177 10.05 5.82 0.20
N LYS A 178 11.29 6.28 0.42
CA LYS A 178 11.88 6.36 1.77
C LYS A 178 11.06 7.25 2.69
N SER A 179 10.60 8.39 2.19
CA SER A 179 9.82 9.36 2.95
C SER A 179 8.47 8.76 3.35
N VAL A 180 7.79 8.08 2.42
CA VAL A 180 6.54 7.35 2.66
C VAL A 180 6.75 6.22 3.67
N TYR A 181 7.76 5.39 3.47
CA TYR A 181 8.06 4.26 4.34
C TYR A 181 8.39 4.71 5.77
N SER A 182 9.12 5.82 5.92
CA SER A 182 9.46 6.39 7.22
C SER A 182 8.26 7.07 7.90
N GLY A 183 7.31 7.58 7.11
CA GLY A 183 6.09 8.20 7.60
C GLY A 183 4.95 7.21 7.87
N ALA A 184 5.13 5.91 7.59
CA ALA A 184 4.12 4.90 7.80
C ALA A 184 3.78 4.73 9.28
N LYS A 185 2.49 4.55 9.59
CA LYS A 185 2.00 4.45 10.97
C LYS A 185 1.08 3.26 11.11
N VAL A 186 1.32 2.42 12.13
CA VAL A 186 0.36 1.38 12.52
C VAL A 186 -0.89 2.07 13.05
N LEU A 187 -2.04 1.81 12.43
CA LEU A 187 -3.33 2.35 12.86
C LEU A 187 -4.05 1.44 13.84
N PHE A 188 -3.88 0.14 13.67
CA PHE A 188 -4.65 -0.84 14.41
C PHE A 188 -3.89 -2.14 14.57
N HIS A 189 -3.84 -2.62 15.81
CA HIS A 189 -3.28 -3.91 16.17
C HIS A 189 -4.07 -4.46 17.35
N GLN A 190 -4.90 -5.49 17.13
CA GLN A 190 -5.70 -6.12 18.19
C GLN A 190 -5.76 -7.64 17.96
N SER A 191 -5.14 -8.43 18.86
CA SER A 191 -5.85 -9.02 20.00
C SER A 191 -7.24 -9.61 19.74
N MET A 192 -7.48 -10.45 18.73
CA MET A 192 -8.76 -11.17 18.64
C MET A 192 -8.72 -12.42 19.52
N LEU A 193 -9.08 -12.27 20.80
CA LEU A 193 -9.54 -13.34 21.69
C LEU A 193 -11.05 -13.19 21.85
#